data_AF-A0A0K0FVS7-F1
#
_entry.id   AF-A0A0K0FVS7-F1
#
_cell.length_a   1.000
_cell.length_b   1.000
_cell.length_c   1.000
_cell.angle_alpha   90.00
_cell.angle_beta   90.00
_cell.angle_gamma   90.00
#
_symmetry.space_group_name_H-M   'P 1'
#
loop_
_entity.id
_entity.type
_entity.pdbx_description
1 polymer ?
#
loop_
_entity_poly.entity_id
_entity_poly.type
_entity_poly.pdbx_seq_one_letter_code
_entity_poly.pdbx_strand_id
1 'polypeptide(L)'
;MRIMEAIQRKKLIQMLNVEYAQDLENEANHSFAESRKLSNMGSINKSSCSLKGSNIDGESLLSPYHSPIHSTFDPVRDKNKIELIQFTGSLERKLSDLQKKALKITWKRLSEAPRTSSKGMLFIMQRVFDLLIERNSEISTVFYRCAFLSCLEDRKKIVTSQNKNSDTKKCPYKLKTIATIRDHANILLDFVNSVICLMFDIPYQESTYIGLSSLGCAHSQLMQLGFQQQWFHHLGECFAEVMFSQECVRAFPHAASAWSLFAVTFTDKLYVESRWRKNKPKTKLPTSYSLSAIPSPSDDVILDKNKKYSVPAKGRVNYKHQVPEEKNFNKK
;
A
#
# COMPACT_ATOMS: atom_id res chain seq x y z
N MET A 1 4.69 -35.25 -15.51
CA MET A 1 4.09 -33.94 -15.14
C MET A 1 4.88 -32.74 -15.68
N ARG A 2 6.20 -32.63 -15.47
CA ARG A 2 7.03 -31.48 -15.93
C ARG A 2 7.05 -31.23 -17.46
N ILE A 3 6.96 -32.29 -18.27
CA ILE A 3 6.97 -32.16 -19.75
C ILE A 3 5.70 -31.48 -20.27
N MET A 4 4.52 -31.80 -19.73
CA MET A 4 3.27 -31.13 -20.12
C MET A 4 3.26 -29.66 -19.69
N GLU A 5 3.79 -29.34 -18.51
CA GLU A 5 3.93 -27.97 -18.04
C GLU A 5 4.87 -27.15 -18.94
N ALA A 6 5.99 -27.73 -19.38
CA ALA A 6 6.91 -27.10 -20.33
C ALA A 6 6.27 -26.86 -21.71
N ILE A 7 5.46 -27.81 -22.21
CA ILE A 7 4.71 -27.66 -23.46
C ILE A 7 3.66 -26.56 -23.34
N GLN A 8 2.91 -26.52 -22.23
CA GLN A 8 1.93 -25.46 -21.96
C GLN A 8 2.59 -24.09 -21.88
N ARG A 9 3.74 -23.98 -21.19
CA ARG A 9 4.54 -22.75 -21.13
C ARG A 9 5.03 -22.32 -22.50
N LYS A 10 5.54 -23.24 -23.32
CA LYS A 10 6.00 -22.94 -24.69
C LYS A 10 4.85 -22.43 -25.57
N LYS A 11 3.69 -23.07 -25.50
CA LYS A 11 2.48 -22.63 -26.23
C LYS A 11 2.00 -21.26 -25.78
N LEU A 12 2.03 -20.99 -24.47
CA LEU A 12 1.68 -19.68 -23.92
C LEU A 12 2.64 -18.61 -24.46
N ILE A 13 3.95 -18.79 -24.31
CA ILE A 13 4.96 -17.83 -24.80
C ILE A 13 4.78 -17.55 -26.30
N GLN A 14 4.54 -18.59 -27.10
CA GLN A 14 4.32 -18.42 -28.53
C GLN A 14 3.07 -17.58 -28.82
N MET A 15 1.96 -17.85 -28.13
CA MET A 15 0.73 -17.05 -28.24
C MET A 15 0.97 -15.59 -27.85
N LEU A 16 1.76 -15.35 -26.80
CA LEU A 16 2.11 -14.01 -26.34
C LEU A 16 2.93 -13.23 -27.38
N ASN A 17 3.87 -13.90 -28.03
CA ASN A 17 4.69 -13.26 -29.07
C ASN A 17 3.87 -12.93 -30.32
N VAL A 18 2.89 -13.77 -30.68
CA VAL A 18 1.99 -13.53 -31.83
C VAL A 18 1.06 -12.35 -31.55
N GLU A 19 0.42 -12.31 -30.38
CA GLU A 19 -0.43 -11.18 -29.96
C GLU A 19 0.35 -9.87 -29.96
N TYR A 20 1.59 -9.89 -29.43
CA TYR A 20 2.48 -8.73 -29.43
C TYR A 20 2.86 -8.24 -30.83
N ALA A 21 3.16 -9.15 -31.75
CA ALA A 21 3.46 -8.80 -33.13
C ALA A 21 2.23 -8.18 -33.83
N GLN A 22 1.05 -8.73 -33.58
CA GLN A 22 -0.20 -8.22 -34.15
C GLN A 22 -0.55 -6.81 -33.63
N ASP A 23 -0.33 -6.55 -32.34
CA ASP A 23 -0.53 -5.22 -31.76
C ASP A 23 0.45 -4.19 -32.35
N LEU A 24 1.70 -4.58 -32.62
CA LEU A 24 2.69 -3.73 -33.31
C LEU A 24 2.26 -3.39 -34.73
N GLU A 25 1.73 -4.37 -35.48
CA GLU A 25 1.24 -4.16 -36.85
C GLU A 25 -0.01 -3.28 -36.88
N ASN A 26 -0.95 -3.49 -35.95
CA ASN A 26 -2.17 -2.68 -35.84
C ASN A 26 -1.84 -1.21 -35.56
N GLU A 27 -0.90 -0.93 -34.65
CA GLU A 27 -0.48 0.44 -34.36
C GLU A 27 0.28 1.08 -35.53
N ALA A 28 1.17 0.34 -36.21
CA ALA A 28 1.82 0.85 -37.42
C ALA A 28 0.77 1.26 -38.47
N ASN A 29 -0.26 0.43 -38.67
CA ASN A 29 -1.35 0.71 -39.58
C ASN A 29 -2.19 1.93 -39.14
N HIS A 30 -2.43 2.12 -37.84
CA HIS A 30 -3.10 3.30 -37.31
C HIS A 30 -2.27 4.58 -37.48
N SER A 31 -0.95 4.53 -37.25
CA SER A 31 -0.04 5.66 -37.47
C SER A 31 0.03 6.09 -38.94
N PHE A 32 0.02 5.13 -39.87
CA PHE A 32 -0.06 5.40 -41.32
C PHE A 32 -1.43 5.95 -41.76
N ALA A 33 -2.51 5.59 -41.09
CA ALA A 33 -3.86 6.10 -41.37
C ALA A 33 -4.04 7.54 -40.86
N GLU A 34 -3.44 7.88 -39.72
CA GLU A 34 -3.49 9.22 -39.14
C GLU A 34 -2.63 10.23 -39.92
N SER A 35 -1.46 9.81 -40.41
CA SER A 35 -0.63 10.61 -41.31
C SER A 35 -1.30 10.93 -42.65
N ARG A 36 -2.14 10.02 -43.18
CA ARG A 36 -2.93 10.27 -44.40
C ARG A 36 -4.12 11.20 -44.19
N LYS A 37 -4.65 11.31 -42.97
CA LYS A 37 -5.71 12.28 -42.63
C LYS A 37 -5.17 13.70 -42.53
N LEU A 38 -3.94 13.88 -42.05
CA LEU A 38 -3.31 15.20 -41.93
C LEU A 38 -2.83 15.76 -43.28
N SER A 39 -2.52 14.90 -44.27
CA SER A 39 -2.14 15.36 -45.62
C SER A 39 -3.33 15.73 -46.52
N ASN A 40 -4.58 15.58 -46.07
CA ASN A 40 -5.78 15.82 -46.89
C ASN A 40 -6.63 17.03 -46.45
N MET A 41 -6.09 17.89 -45.58
CA MET A 41 -6.76 19.11 -45.07
C MET A 41 -6.05 20.39 -45.56
N GLY A 42 -5.67 20.38 -46.84
CA GLY A 42 -5.00 21.48 -47.52
C GLY A 42 -5.74 21.97 -48.76
N SER A 43 -7.06 22.17 -48.70
CA SER A 43 -7.77 23.09 -49.61
C SER A 43 -9.25 23.25 -49.24
N ILE A 44 -9.69 24.51 -49.14
CA ILE A 44 -10.99 25.08 -49.56
C ILE A 44 -11.44 26.19 -48.59
N ASN A 45 -11.61 27.37 -49.19
CA ASN A 45 -12.04 28.63 -48.61
C ASN A 45 -13.55 28.67 -48.26
N LYS A 46 -13.87 29.54 -47.29
CA LYS A 46 -15.05 30.43 -47.15
C LYS A 46 -16.34 30.09 -47.93
N SER A 47 -17.46 29.93 -47.21
CA SER A 47 -18.65 30.80 -47.36
C SER A 47 -19.68 30.63 -46.24
N SER A 48 -20.25 31.75 -45.84
CA SER A 48 -21.45 31.97 -45.01
C SER A 48 -22.75 31.43 -45.62
N CYS A 49 -23.73 31.08 -44.77
CA CYS A 49 -25.12 31.62 -44.75
C CYS A 49 -26.12 30.75 -43.95
N SER A 50 -26.65 31.34 -42.86
CA SER A 50 -28.06 31.69 -42.62
C SER A 50 -29.24 30.74 -42.94
N LEU A 51 -30.01 30.45 -41.85
CA LEU A 51 -31.48 30.35 -41.69
C LEU A 51 -32.31 29.32 -42.48
N LYS A 52 -32.98 28.41 -41.77
CA LYS A 52 -34.44 28.46 -41.46
C LYS A 52 -34.89 27.23 -40.65
N GLY A 53 -35.82 27.45 -39.73
CA GLY A 53 -36.37 26.44 -38.83
C GLY A 53 -37.77 25.95 -39.22
N SER A 54 -38.32 25.09 -38.35
CA SER A 54 -39.77 24.89 -38.17
C SER A 54 -40.02 24.19 -36.83
N ASN A 55 -40.87 24.83 -36.00
CA ASN A 55 -41.47 24.33 -34.77
C ASN A 55 -42.37 23.10 -35.01
N ILE A 56 -42.66 22.32 -33.95
CA ILE A 56 -43.98 22.19 -33.26
C ILE A 56 -43.93 21.02 -32.25
N ASP A 57 -44.02 21.41 -30.97
CA ASP A 57 -44.80 20.92 -29.82
C ASP A 57 -45.15 19.44 -29.59
N GLY A 58 -45.01 19.03 -28.32
CA GLY A 58 -45.62 17.84 -27.75
C GLY A 58 -45.10 17.47 -26.35
N GLU A 59 -45.70 18.08 -25.32
CA GLU A 59 -45.80 17.70 -23.89
C GLU A 59 -45.76 16.18 -23.60
N SER A 60 -45.37 15.60 -22.46
CA SER A 60 -45.03 16.02 -21.09
C SER A 60 -44.53 14.75 -20.34
N LEU A 61 -44.01 14.95 -19.12
CA LEU A 61 -43.94 14.04 -17.96
C LEU A 61 -42.56 13.48 -17.54
N LEU A 62 -42.06 14.11 -16.48
CA LEU A 62 -41.42 13.53 -15.29
C LEU A 62 -40.01 12.92 -15.43
N SER A 63 -39.00 13.68 -15.02
CA SER A 63 -37.94 13.16 -14.15
C SER A 63 -37.21 14.33 -13.44
N PRO A 64 -37.14 14.37 -12.10
CA PRO A 64 -36.38 15.38 -11.40
C PRO A 64 -34.88 15.03 -11.50
N TYR A 65 -34.18 15.70 -12.42
CA TYR A 65 -32.73 15.64 -12.44
C TYR A 65 -32.18 16.39 -11.22
N HIS A 66 -31.60 15.59 -10.33
CA HIS A 66 -30.72 16.03 -9.27
C HIS A 66 -29.68 17.03 -9.79
N SER A 67 -29.64 18.18 -9.14
CA SER A 67 -28.56 19.16 -9.25
C SER A 67 -27.18 18.51 -9.00
N PRO A 68 -26.11 18.96 -9.67
CA PRO A 68 -24.76 18.49 -9.40
C PRO A 68 -24.40 18.75 -7.94
N ILE A 69 -24.05 17.68 -7.23
CA ILE A 69 -23.48 17.73 -5.89
C ILE A 69 -22.27 18.65 -5.95
N HIS A 70 -22.33 19.75 -5.20
CA HIS A 70 -21.18 20.60 -4.91
C HIS A 70 -20.02 19.70 -4.45
N SER A 71 -19.01 19.56 -5.31
CA SER A 71 -17.73 18.96 -4.94
C SER A 71 -17.10 19.83 -3.87
N THR A 72 -17.34 19.50 -2.61
CA THR A 72 -16.68 20.12 -1.46
C THR A 72 -15.19 19.85 -1.60
N PHE A 73 -14.44 20.91 -1.92
CA PHE A 73 -12.97 20.91 -1.96
C PHE A 73 -12.44 20.34 -0.65
N ASP A 74 -11.75 19.21 -0.72
CA ASP A 74 -11.07 18.60 0.41
C ASP A 74 -9.57 18.84 0.21
N PRO A 75 -8.98 19.84 0.89
CA PRO A 75 -7.62 20.29 0.62
C PRO A 75 -6.56 19.19 0.80
N VAL A 76 -6.84 18.16 1.62
CA VAL A 76 -5.91 17.05 1.82
C VAL A 76 -6.03 16.03 0.70
N ARG A 77 -7.26 15.64 0.35
CA ARG A 77 -7.52 14.71 -0.75
C ARG A 77 -7.06 15.30 -2.09
N ASP A 78 -7.31 16.58 -2.31
CA ASP A 78 -6.95 17.29 -3.53
C ASP A 78 -5.42 17.44 -3.65
N LYS A 79 -4.72 17.66 -2.53
CA LYS A 79 -3.25 17.67 -2.52
C LYS A 79 -2.66 16.29 -2.87
N ASN A 80 -3.18 15.23 -2.27
CA ASN A 80 -2.70 13.87 -2.55
C ASN A 80 -2.96 13.47 -4.02
N LYS A 81 -4.10 13.89 -4.57
CA LYS A 81 -4.42 13.70 -5.99
C LYS A 81 -3.41 14.41 -6.90
N ILE A 82 -3.14 15.70 -6.63
CA ILE A 82 -2.16 16.49 -7.40
C ILE A 82 -0.78 15.84 -7.32
N GLU A 83 -0.37 15.40 -6.14
CA GLU A 83 0.91 14.72 -5.95
C GLU A 83 0.99 13.42 -6.76
N LEU A 84 -0.08 12.62 -6.74
CA LEU A 84 -0.15 11.40 -7.53
C LEU A 84 -0.04 11.68 -9.03
N ILE A 85 -0.75 12.71 -9.53
CA ILE A 85 -0.66 13.15 -10.94
C ILE A 85 0.78 13.54 -11.29
N GLN A 86 1.44 14.33 -10.44
CA GLN A 86 2.82 14.75 -10.65
C GLN A 86 3.79 13.55 -10.65
N PHE A 87 3.60 12.62 -9.71
CA PHE A 87 4.37 11.39 -9.65
C PHE A 87 4.19 10.56 -10.92
N THR A 88 2.94 10.30 -11.32
CA THR A 88 2.62 9.51 -12.51
C THR A 88 3.19 10.15 -13.77
N GLY A 89 3.03 11.46 -13.98
CA GLY A 89 3.64 12.15 -15.12
C GLY A 89 5.17 12.17 -15.09
N SER A 90 5.79 12.13 -13.91
CA SER A 90 7.25 11.96 -13.80
C SER A 90 7.69 10.54 -14.13
N LEU A 91 6.96 9.53 -13.69
CA LEU A 91 7.24 8.13 -14.00
C LEU A 91 7.06 7.86 -15.49
N GLU A 92 5.96 8.35 -16.05
CA GLU A 92 5.62 8.17 -17.46
C GLU A 92 6.72 8.72 -18.38
N ARG A 93 7.25 9.92 -18.08
CA ARG A 93 8.36 10.51 -18.86
C ARG A 93 9.67 9.71 -18.80
N LYS A 94 9.86 8.88 -17.77
CA LYS A 94 11.05 8.02 -17.63
C LYS A 94 10.90 6.68 -18.35
N LEU A 95 9.67 6.25 -18.62
CA LEU A 95 9.38 5.00 -19.31
C LEU A 95 9.40 5.21 -20.83
N SER A 96 10.10 4.34 -21.55
CA SER A 96 9.95 4.23 -23.00
C SER A 96 8.55 3.70 -23.37
N ASP A 97 8.10 3.94 -24.61
CA ASP A 97 6.78 3.47 -25.06
C ASP A 97 6.61 1.95 -24.94
N LEU A 98 7.68 1.19 -25.22
CA LEU A 98 7.69 -0.26 -25.04
C LEU A 98 7.52 -0.66 -23.56
N GLN A 99 8.16 0.07 -22.65
CA GLN A 99 8.02 -0.16 -21.20
C GLN A 99 6.63 0.24 -20.70
N LYS A 100 6.05 1.34 -21.19
CA LYS A 100 4.67 1.74 -20.88
C LYS A 100 3.69 0.65 -21.30
N LYS A 101 3.80 0.15 -22.53
CA LYS A 101 2.97 -0.97 -23.04
C LYS A 101 3.15 -2.23 -22.19
N ALA A 102 4.40 -2.60 -21.90
CA ALA A 102 4.70 -3.76 -21.06
C ALA A 102 4.06 -3.63 -19.67
N LEU A 103 4.16 -2.46 -19.06
CA LEU A 103 3.58 -2.19 -17.75
C LEU A 103 2.04 -2.29 -17.78
N LYS A 104 1.39 -1.72 -18.80
CA LYS A 104 -0.08 -1.81 -19.00
C LYS A 104 -0.54 -3.26 -19.17
N ILE A 105 0.07 -4.00 -20.10
CA ILE A 105 -0.34 -5.36 -20.45
C ILE A 105 -0.11 -6.31 -19.26
N THR A 106 1.05 -6.22 -18.62
CA THR A 106 1.36 -7.10 -17.49
C THR A 106 0.51 -6.78 -16.28
N TRP A 107 0.21 -5.52 -15.98
CA TRP A 107 -0.77 -5.18 -14.94
C TRP A 107 -2.16 -5.73 -15.26
N LYS A 108 -2.64 -5.53 -16.48
CA LYS A 108 -3.94 -6.06 -16.94
C LYS A 108 -4.02 -7.57 -16.73
N ARG A 109 -3.00 -8.33 -17.14
CA ARG A 109 -2.94 -9.79 -16.93
C ARG A 109 -2.82 -10.22 -15.48
N LEU A 110 -2.16 -9.41 -14.65
CA LEU A 110 -2.15 -9.63 -13.21
C LEU A 110 -3.53 -9.40 -12.59
N SER A 111 -4.36 -8.53 -13.18
CA SER A 111 -5.72 -8.22 -12.71
C SER A 111 -6.84 -9.09 -13.32
N GLU A 112 -6.62 -9.71 -14.48
CA GLU A 112 -7.60 -10.51 -15.21
C GLU A 112 -7.45 -12.01 -14.88
N ALA A 113 -8.50 -12.58 -14.30
CA ALA A 113 -8.50 -13.94 -13.77
C ALA A 113 -8.37 -15.02 -14.89
N PRO A 114 -7.98 -16.28 -14.54
CA PRO A 114 -8.71 -17.04 -13.53
C PRO A 114 -8.04 -17.13 -12.15
N ARG A 115 -6.83 -16.56 -11.95
CA ARG A 115 -6.03 -16.82 -10.73
C ARG A 115 -5.69 -15.63 -9.84
N THR A 116 -6.08 -14.40 -10.18
CA THR A 116 -5.82 -13.22 -9.34
C THR A 116 -7.00 -12.24 -9.37
N SER A 117 -8.01 -12.49 -8.54
CA SER A 117 -8.95 -11.42 -8.16
C SER A 117 -8.20 -10.29 -7.43
N SER A 118 -8.89 -9.22 -7.02
CA SER A 118 -8.33 -8.23 -6.08
C SER A 118 -7.63 -8.89 -4.88
N LYS A 119 -8.12 -10.06 -4.44
CA LYS A 119 -7.50 -10.91 -3.43
C LYS A 119 -6.14 -11.49 -3.85
N GLY A 120 -5.98 -11.92 -5.10
CA GLY A 120 -4.71 -12.43 -5.64
C GLY A 120 -3.65 -11.34 -5.77
N MET A 121 -4.04 -10.16 -6.24
CA MET A 121 -3.15 -9.00 -6.25
C MET A 121 -2.71 -8.59 -4.84
N LEU A 122 -3.64 -8.64 -3.89
CA LEU A 122 -3.31 -8.42 -2.48
C LEU A 122 -2.33 -9.48 -1.95
N PHE A 123 -2.43 -10.75 -2.38
CA PHE A 123 -1.45 -11.78 -2.01
C PHE A 123 -0.07 -11.51 -2.61
N ILE A 124 0.01 -11.01 -3.85
CA ILE A 124 1.28 -10.59 -4.46
C ILE A 124 1.90 -9.46 -3.61
N MET A 125 1.11 -8.44 -3.25
CA MET A 125 1.61 -7.35 -2.41
C MET A 125 1.96 -7.80 -0.99
N GLN A 126 1.24 -8.77 -0.41
CA GLN A 126 1.63 -9.39 0.86
C GLN A 126 2.98 -10.09 0.75
N ARG A 127 3.22 -10.83 -0.34
CA ARG A 127 4.49 -11.51 -0.57
C ARG A 127 5.66 -10.54 -0.61
N VAL A 128 5.46 -9.31 -1.09
CA VAL A 128 6.49 -8.24 -1.03
C VAL A 128 6.89 -7.94 0.42
N PHE A 129 5.92 -7.77 1.31
CA PHE A 129 6.19 -7.50 2.73
C PHE A 129 6.71 -8.72 3.48
N ASP A 130 6.25 -9.92 3.14
CA ASP A 130 6.78 -11.16 3.72
C ASP A 130 8.26 -11.30 3.38
N LEU A 131 8.64 -11.13 2.11
CA LEU A 131 10.03 -11.17 1.66
C LEU A 131 10.87 -10.07 2.32
N LEU A 132 10.30 -8.87 2.49
CA LEU A 132 10.96 -7.76 3.17
C LEU A 132 11.30 -8.10 4.64
N ILE A 133 10.39 -8.77 5.34
CA ILE A 133 10.59 -9.20 6.74
C ILE A 133 11.53 -10.41 6.81
N GLU A 134 11.44 -11.35 5.87
CA GLU A 134 12.37 -12.48 5.74
C GLU A 134 13.82 -11.99 5.61
N ARG A 135 14.04 -10.89 4.85
CA ARG A 135 15.37 -10.28 4.67
C ARG A 135 15.80 -9.40 5.82
N ASN A 136 14.86 -8.76 6.51
CA ASN A 136 15.15 -7.91 7.65
C ASN A 136 14.06 -8.03 8.72
N SER A 137 14.34 -8.87 9.72
CA SER A 137 13.44 -9.09 10.84
C SER A 137 13.24 -7.86 11.74
N GLU A 138 14.14 -6.86 11.72
CA GLU A 138 13.98 -5.63 12.52
C GLU A 138 12.72 -4.85 12.11
N ILE A 139 12.29 -4.99 10.85
CA ILE A 139 11.07 -4.36 10.34
C ILE A 139 9.86 -4.81 11.16
N SER A 140 9.76 -6.11 11.45
CA SER A 140 8.69 -6.66 12.30
C SER A 140 8.68 -6.03 13.70
N THR A 141 9.86 -5.73 14.25
CA THR A 141 9.99 -5.09 15.57
C THR A 141 9.39 -3.69 15.57
N VAL A 142 9.53 -2.92 14.49
CA VAL A 142 8.89 -1.62 14.35
C VAL A 142 7.37 -1.75 14.30
N PHE A 143 6.84 -2.73 13.56
CA PHE A 143 5.39 -3.03 13.57
C PHE A 143 4.88 -3.34 14.98
N TYR A 144 5.58 -4.18 15.75
CA TYR A 144 5.20 -4.49 17.12
C TYR A 144 5.26 -3.28 18.05
N ARG A 145 6.30 -2.45 17.95
CA ARG A 145 6.43 -1.21 18.74
C ARG A 145 5.31 -0.22 18.41
N CYS A 146 4.99 -0.03 17.13
CA CYS A 146 3.87 0.79 16.70
C CYS A 146 2.54 0.26 17.24
N ALA A 147 2.27 -1.04 17.08
CA ALA A 147 1.04 -1.66 17.58
C ALA A 147 0.90 -1.52 19.10
N PHE A 148 1.99 -1.68 19.84
CA PHE A 148 2.00 -1.48 21.29
C PHE A 148 1.66 -0.03 21.68
N LEU A 149 2.28 0.95 21.02
CA LEU A 149 2.00 2.37 21.27
C LEU A 149 0.57 2.76 20.90
N SER A 150 0.06 2.26 19.78
CA SER A 150 -1.35 2.40 19.38
C SER A 150 -2.29 1.86 20.46
N CYS A 151 -2.04 0.66 20.99
CA CYS A 151 -2.82 0.09 22.09
C CYS A 151 -2.80 0.97 23.37
N LEU A 152 -1.65 1.55 23.71
CA LEU A 152 -1.55 2.45 24.87
C LEU A 152 -2.31 3.76 24.64
N GLU A 153 -2.22 4.33 23.44
CA GLU A 153 -2.92 5.55 23.07
C GLU A 153 -4.44 5.34 23.08
N ASP A 154 -4.91 4.21 22.56
CA ASP A 154 -6.33 3.84 22.57
C ASP A 154 -6.86 3.71 24.00
N ARG A 155 -6.12 3.08 24.92
CA ARG A 155 -6.48 3.02 26.35
C ARG A 155 -6.57 4.41 26.99
N LYS A 156 -5.59 5.28 26.71
CA LYS A 156 -5.60 6.65 27.25
C LYS A 156 -6.81 7.44 26.75
N LYS A 157 -7.18 7.30 25.47
CA LYS A 157 -8.36 7.95 24.88
C LYS A 157 -9.65 7.45 25.54
N ILE A 158 -9.77 6.15 25.80
CA ILE A 158 -10.92 5.58 26.53
C ILE A 158 -11.06 6.23 27.91
N VAL A 159 -9.99 6.24 28.71
CA VAL A 159 -9.99 6.84 30.06
C VAL A 159 -10.33 8.34 30.02
N THR A 160 -9.77 9.07 29.06
CA THR A 160 -10.01 10.53 28.94
C THR A 160 -11.41 10.85 28.44
N SER A 161 -11.97 9.99 27.57
CA SER A 161 -13.33 10.14 27.03
C SER A 161 -14.42 9.79 28.03
N GLN A 162 -14.15 8.88 28.99
CA GLN A 162 -15.08 8.59 30.09
C GLN A 162 -15.28 9.77 31.06
N ASN A 163 -14.35 10.72 31.10
CA ASN A 163 -14.48 11.95 31.90
C ASN A 163 -15.27 13.08 31.21
N LYS A 164 -15.67 12.91 29.94
CA LYS A 164 -16.52 13.89 29.24
C LYS A 164 -17.90 13.29 29.03
N ASN A 165 -18.83 13.62 29.93
CA ASN A 165 -20.27 13.42 29.74
C ASN A 165 -20.71 14.05 28.41
N SER A 166 -20.80 13.25 27.35
CA SER A 166 -21.52 13.64 26.14
C SER A 166 -22.15 12.41 25.50
N ASP A 167 -23.48 12.45 25.43
CA ASP A 167 -24.43 11.42 24.98
C ASP A 167 -24.32 10.96 23.52
N THR A 168 -23.16 11.14 22.86
CA THR A 168 -22.99 10.70 21.48
C THR A 168 -22.39 9.29 21.44
N LYS A 169 -23.25 8.30 21.21
CA LYS A 169 -22.97 6.86 21.00
C LYS A 169 -21.99 6.59 19.83
N LYS A 170 -20.73 7.02 19.92
CA LYS A 170 -19.65 6.52 19.07
C LYS A 170 -18.93 5.41 19.83
N CYS A 171 -19.12 4.17 19.39
CA CYS A 171 -18.49 2.99 20.00
C CYS A 171 -16.96 3.21 20.15
N PRO A 172 -16.38 3.06 21.35
CA PRO A 172 -14.97 3.32 21.61
C PRO A 172 -14.01 2.40 20.83
N TYR A 173 -14.53 1.30 20.28
CA TYR A 173 -13.76 0.30 19.53
C TYR A 173 -13.55 0.62 18.03
N LYS A 174 -14.12 1.70 17.49
CA LYS A 174 -14.05 2.01 16.05
C LYS A 174 -12.76 2.70 15.59
N LEU A 175 -11.87 3.10 16.51
CA LEU A 175 -10.59 3.71 16.17
C LEU A 175 -9.50 2.63 16.17
N LYS A 176 -9.53 1.71 15.20
CA LYS A 176 -8.42 0.76 15.04
C LYS A 176 -7.21 1.54 14.52
N THR A 177 -6.32 1.95 15.43
CA THR A 177 -5.10 2.73 15.12
C THR A 177 -3.91 1.84 14.72
N ILE A 178 -4.04 0.52 14.85
CA ILE A 178 -2.99 -0.45 14.53
C ILE A 178 -3.01 -0.75 13.04
N ALA A 179 -1.92 -0.41 12.35
CA ALA A 179 -1.68 -0.81 10.96
C ALA A 179 -0.94 -2.14 10.89
N THR A 180 -1.54 -3.14 10.25
CA THR A 180 -0.95 -4.46 10.02
C THR A 180 -0.15 -4.52 8.71
N ILE A 181 0.64 -5.58 8.51
CA ILE A 181 1.32 -5.85 7.24
C ILE A 181 0.30 -5.96 6.09
N ARG A 182 -0.82 -6.62 6.34
CA ARG A 182 -1.92 -6.75 5.37
C ARG A 182 -2.51 -5.39 4.99
N ASP A 183 -2.59 -4.45 5.94
CA ASP A 183 -3.06 -3.09 5.66
C ASP A 183 -2.05 -2.36 4.76
N HIS A 184 -0.75 -2.50 5.01
CA HIS A 184 0.29 -1.94 4.13
C HIS A 184 0.29 -2.56 2.73
N ALA A 185 0.02 -3.86 2.61
CA ALA A 185 -0.13 -4.53 1.33
C ALA A 185 -1.33 -4.00 0.53
N ASN A 186 -2.45 -3.67 1.19
CA ASN A 186 -3.58 -3.00 0.55
C ASN A 186 -3.21 -1.57 0.11
N ILE A 187 -2.55 -0.80 0.98
CA ILE A 187 -2.08 0.55 0.64
C ILE A 187 -1.15 0.52 -0.59
N LEU A 188 -0.22 -0.44 -0.64
CA LEU A 188 0.67 -0.61 -1.79
C LEU A 188 -0.10 -1.01 -3.05
N LEU A 189 -1.06 -1.93 -2.94
CA LEU A 189 -1.92 -2.33 -4.06
C LEU A 189 -2.70 -1.13 -4.61
N ASP A 190 -3.36 -0.39 -3.73
CA ASP A 190 -4.16 0.78 -4.10
C ASP A 190 -3.28 1.84 -4.76
N PHE A 191 -2.09 2.10 -4.22
CA PHE A 191 -1.12 3.02 -4.81
C PHE A 191 -0.72 2.60 -6.22
N VAL A 192 -0.28 1.34 -6.41
CA VAL A 192 0.12 0.84 -7.73
C VAL A 192 -1.06 0.93 -8.70
N ASN A 193 -2.25 0.51 -8.28
CA ASN A 193 -3.43 0.56 -9.13
C ASN A 193 -3.78 1.99 -9.55
N SER A 194 -3.78 2.94 -8.62
CA SER A 194 -4.04 4.35 -8.93
C SER A 194 -3.00 4.93 -9.89
N VAL A 195 -1.71 4.62 -9.73
CA VAL A 195 -0.67 5.08 -10.68
C VAL A 195 -0.94 4.52 -12.08
N ILE A 196 -1.19 3.21 -12.19
CA ILE A 196 -1.41 2.54 -13.47
C ILE A 196 -2.70 3.04 -14.15
N CYS A 197 -3.79 3.16 -13.39
CA CYS A 197 -5.05 3.66 -13.93
C CYS A 197 -4.93 5.10 -14.41
N LEU A 198 -4.24 5.95 -13.65
CA LEU A 198 -3.99 7.34 -14.03
C LEU A 198 -3.07 7.47 -15.25
N MET A 199 -2.07 6.60 -15.39
CA MET A 199 -1.11 6.65 -16.49
C MET A 199 -1.71 6.18 -17.84
N PHE A 200 -2.76 5.37 -17.82
CA PHE A 200 -3.35 4.77 -19.01
C PHE A 200 -4.83 5.10 -19.20
N ASP A 201 -5.31 6.14 -18.52
CA ASP A 201 -6.70 6.61 -18.56
C ASP A 201 -7.74 5.49 -18.34
N ILE A 202 -7.42 4.54 -17.46
CA ILE A 202 -8.31 3.43 -17.13
C ILE A 202 -9.30 3.93 -16.07
N PRO A 203 -10.63 3.82 -16.31
CA PRO A 203 -11.62 4.30 -15.35
C PRO A 203 -11.51 3.51 -14.05
N TYR A 204 -11.20 4.21 -12.96
CA TYR A 204 -11.07 3.63 -11.63
C TYR A 204 -11.73 4.55 -10.60
N GLN A 205 -12.66 4.01 -9.80
CA GLN A 205 -13.25 4.75 -8.70
C GLN A 205 -12.32 4.70 -7.50
N GLU A 206 -11.51 5.74 -7.35
CA GLU A 206 -10.52 5.85 -6.29
C GLU A 206 -11.18 6.14 -4.95
N SER A 207 -11.07 5.19 -4.03
CA SER A 207 -11.55 5.35 -2.65
C SER A 207 -10.73 6.39 -1.88
N THR A 208 -9.41 6.48 -2.11
CA THR A 208 -8.52 7.44 -1.47
C THR A 208 -7.23 7.62 -2.28
N TYR A 209 -6.79 8.87 -2.48
CA TYR A 209 -5.49 9.16 -3.07
C TYR A 209 -4.38 9.06 -2.03
N ILE A 210 -3.35 8.25 -2.33
CA ILE A 210 -2.17 8.09 -1.49
C ILE A 210 -1.08 9.05 -1.96
N GLY A 211 -0.81 10.09 -1.15
CA GLY A 211 0.31 11.00 -1.39
C GLY A 211 1.61 10.44 -0.82
N LEU A 212 2.60 10.15 -1.68
CA LEU A 212 3.90 9.59 -1.27
C LEU A 212 4.65 10.48 -0.27
N SER A 213 4.48 11.80 -0.36
CA SER A 213 5.11 12.78 0.54
C SER A 213 4.57 12.65 1.94
N SER A 214 3.25 12.49 2.08
CA SER A 214 2.63 12.21 3.38
C SER A 214 3.10 10.88 3.96
N LEU A 215 3.25 9.85 3.11
CA LEU A 215 3.65 8.51 3.53
C LEU A 215 5.12 8.48 3.98
N GLY A 216 6.03 9.07 3.21
CA GLY A 216 7.44 9.21 3.57
C GLY A 216 7.61 10.03 4.85
N CYS A 217 6.87 11.14 4.99
CA CYS A 217 6.85 11.93 6.21
C CYS A 217 6.35 11.14 7.42
N ALA A 218 5.29 10.35 7.29
CA ALA A 218 4.77 9.52 8.39
C ALA A 218 5.80 8.49 8.84
N HIS A 219 6.47 7.82 7.90
CA HIS A 219 7.52 6.84 8.23
C HIS A 219 8.76 7.48 8.88
N SER A 220 9.07 8.75 8.57
CA SER A 220 10.18 9.46 9.25
C SER A 220 9.96 9.58 10.76
N GLN A 221 8.70 9.63 11.23
CA GLN A 221 8.38 9.69 12.65
C GLN A 221 8.67 8.36 13.36
N LEU A 222 8.74 7.27 12.62
CA LEU A 222 9.03 5.94 13.15
C LEU A 222 10.53 5.70 13.37
N MET A 223 11.40 6.63 12.96
CA MET A 223 12.84 6.51 13.17
C MET A 223 13.19 6.37 14.66
N GLN A 224 12.44 7.06 15.54
CA GLN A 224 12.60 6.93 17.00
C GLN A 224 12.23 5.52 17.52
N LEU A 225 11.48 4.75 16.74
CA LEU A 225 11.09 3.38 17.05
C LEU A 225 12.02 2.34 16.38
N GLY A 226 13.06 2.79 15.68
CA GLY A 226 14.04 1.95 15.00
C GLY A 226 13.84 1.84 13.49
N PHE A 227 12.88 2.56 12.90
CA PHE A 227 12.74 2.58 11.43
C PHE A 227 13.98 3.19 10.77
N GLN A 228 14.55 2.49 9.79
CA GLN A 228 15.68 2.99 9.01
C GLN A 228 15.21 3.35 7.60
N GLN A 229 15.59 4.54 7.11
CA GLN A 229 15.15 5.05 5.81
C GLN A 229 15.55 4.13 4.65
N GLN A 230 16.71 3.49 4.74
CA GLN A 230 17.19 2.52 3.74
C GLN A 230 16.23 1.34 3.52
N TRP A 231 15.31 1.06 4.44
CA TRP A 231 14.30 0.01 4.25
C TRP A 231 13.36 0.30 3.09
N PHE A 232 13.23 1.57 2.65
CA PHE A 232 12.52 1.87 1.40
C PHE A 232 13.24 1.31 0.17
N HIS A 233 14.56 1.33 0.11
CA HIS A 233 15.31 0.70 -0.99
C HIS A 233 15.13 -0.82 -0.98
N HIS A 234 15.20 -1.45 0.20
CA HIS A 234 14.93 -2.87 0.37
C HIS A 234 13.49 -3.24 -0.04
N LEU A 235 12.51 -2.37 0.27
CA LEU A 235 11.13 -2.53 -0.20
C LEU A 235 11.08 -2.53 -1.74
N GLY A 236 11.84 -1.66 -2.40
CA GLY A 236 11.90 -1.57 -3.86
C GLY A 236 12.50 -2.83 -4.49
N GLU A 237 13.58 -3.35 -3.90
CA GLU A 237 14.20 -4.61 -4.31
C GLU A 237 13.24 -5.79 -4.16
N CYS A 238 12.58 -5.91 -2.99
CA CYS A 238 11.61 -6.98 -2.74
C CYS A 238 10.40 -6.88 -3.68
N PHE A 239 9.94 -5.65 -3.94
CA PHE A 239 8.85 -5.40 -4.88
C PHE A 239 9.24 -5.87 -6.28
N ALA A 240 10.39 -5.43 -6.80
CA ALA A 240 10.86 -5.82 -8.12
C ALA A 240 11.00 -7.35 -8.25
N GLU A 241 11.59 -8.02 -7.25
CA GLU A 241 11.75 -9.46 -7.25
C GLU A 241 10.43 -10.23 -7.28
N VAL A 242 9.45 -9.82 -6.47
CA VAL A 242 8.13 -10.44 -6.46
C VAL A 242 7.42 -10.21 -7.80
N MET A 243 7.59 -9.03 -8.41
CA MET A 243 7.05 -8.76 -9.74
C MET A 243 7.72 -9.63 -10.81
N PHE A 244 9.04 -9.82 -10.78
CA PHE A 244 9.77 -10.67 -11.72
C PHE A 244 9.41 -12.15 -11.60
N SER A 245 8.98 -12.56 -10.41
CA SER A 245 8.49 -13.92 -10.16
C SER A 245 7.11 -14.18 -10.78
N GLN A 246 6.41 -13.14 -11.23
CA GLN A 246 5.12 -13.31 -11.90
C GLN A 246 5.33 -13.73 -13.36
N GLU A 247 4.68 -14.82 -13.77
CA GLU A 247 4.85 -15.41 -15.11
C GLU A 247 4.57 -14.40 -16.23
N CYS A 248 3.53 -13.58 -16.09
CA CYS A 248 3.19 -12.57 -17.09
C CYS A 248 4.25 -11.46 -17.21
N VAL A 249 4.97 -11.14 -16.14
CA VAL A 249 6.08 -10.17 -16.16
C VAL A 249 7.31 -10.81 -16.80
N ARG A 250 7.64 -12.05 -16.41
CA ARG A 250 8.80 -12.78 -16.94
C ARG A 250 8.67 -13.08 -18.44
N ALA A 251 7.46 -13.36 -18.91
CA ALA A 251 7.21 -13.72 -20.30
C ALA A 251 7.06 -12.53 -21.25
N PHE A 252 6.99 -11.29 -20.73
CA PHE A 252 6.73 -10.11 -21.54
C PHE A 252 8.00 -9.25 -21.72
N PRO A 253 8.43 -8.95 -22.95
CA PRO A 253 9.60 -8.11 -23.22
C PRO A 253 9.48 -6.74 -22.55
N HIS A 254 10.60 -6.20 -22.07
CA HIS A 254 10.68 -4.88 -21.40
C HIS A 254 9.93 -4.78 -20.05
N ALA A 255 9.08 -5.74 -19.67
CA ALA A 255 8.30 -5.67 -18.44
C ALA A 255 9.18 -5.63 -17.19
N ALA A 256 10.24 -6.46 -17.12
CA ALA A 256 11.17 -6.44 -15.99
C ALA A 256 11.80 -5.04 -15.79
N SER A 257 12.25 -4.41 -16.88
CA SER A 257 12.81 -3.05 -16.80
C SER A 257 11.77 -2.00 -16.40
N ALA A 258 10.52 -2.12 -16.88
CA ALA A 258 9.44 -1.20 -16.53
C ALA A 258 9.06 -1.30 -15.04
N TRP A 259 8.88 -2.52 -14.53
CA TRP A 259 8.59 -2.78 -13.12
C TRP A 259 9.75 -2.39 -12.20
N SER A 260 11.00 -2.58 -12.64
CA SER A 260 12.18 -2.09 -11.91
C SER A 260 12.18 -0.57 -11.80
N LEU A 261 11.91 0.14 -12.91
CA LEU A 261 11.91 1.60 -12.92
C LEU A 261 10.75 2.16 -12.07
N PHE A 262 9.59 1.52 -12.11
CA PHE A 262 8.49 1.80 -11.20
C PHE A 262 8.95 1.67 -9.75
N ALA A 263 9.52 0.52 -9.39
CA ALA A 263 9.97 0.20 -8.03
C ALA A 263 10.93 1.24 -7.47
N VAL A 264 11.98 1.55 -8.24
CA VAL A 264 12.98 2.56 -7.88
C VAL A 264 12.32 3.93 -7.75
N THR A 265 11.46 4.32 -8.68
CA THR A 265 10.89 5.68 -8.69
C THR A 265 9.99 5.94 -7.48
N PHE A 266 9.14 5.00 -7.08
CA PHE A 266 8.26 5.23 -5.92
C PHE A 266 9.02 5.12 -4.59
N THR A 267 9.97 4.18 -4.48
CA THR A 267 10.73 4.01 -3.23
C THR A 267 11.76 5.10 -3.02
N ASP A 268 12.37 5.62 -4.09
CA ASP A 268 13.23 6.80 -4.02
C ASP A 268 12.45 8.03 -3.59
N LYS A 269 11.24 8.23 -4.11
CA LYS A 269 10.35 9.31 -3.63
C LYS A 269 10.04 9.16 -2.14
N LEU A 270 9.67 7.97 -1.66
CA LEU A 270 9.45 7.73 -0.23
C LEU A 270 10.69 8.01 0.64
N TYR A 271 11.85 7.57 0.16
CA TYR A 271 13.13 7.80 0.81
C TYR A 271 13.44 9.29 0.93
N VAL A 272 13.34 10.04 -0.16
CA VAL A 272 13.55 11.50 -0.19
C VAL A 272 12.59 12.19 0.78
N GLU A 273 11.30 11.87 0.72
CA GLU A 273 10.26 12.49 1.56
C GLU A 273 10.46 12.19 3.06
N SER A 274 11.08 11.05 3.39
CA SER A 274 11.43 10.72 4.77
C SER A 274 12.61 11.55 5.34
N ARG A 275 13.41 12.21 4.50
CA ARG A 275 14.56 13.03 4.92
C ARG A 275 14.17 14.43 5.41
N TRP A 276 13.12 15.03 4.87
CA TRP A 276 12.82 16.47 5.01
C TRP A 276 12.44 16.91 6.43
N ARG A 277 12.18 15.98 7.37
CA ARG A 277 11.85 16.30 8.77
C ARG A 277 13.04 16.44 9.71
N LYS A 278 14.29 16.24 9.27
CA LYS A 278 15.47 16.49 10.13
C LYS A 278 15.62 17.97 10.57
N ASN A 279 14.91 18.92 9.95
CA ASN A 279 15.13 20.37 10.13
C ASN A 279 14.00 21.14 10.85
N LYS A 280 13.03 20.49 11.49
CA LYS A 280 12.15 21.21 12.43
C LYS A 280 12.79 21.21 13.82
N PRO A 281 13.13 22.37 14.41
CA PRO A 281 13.61 22.42 15.78
C PRO A 281 12.58 21.75 16.67
N LYS A 282 13.04 20.80 17.48
CA LYS A 282 12.24 20.06 18.46
C LYS A 282 11.46 21.07 19.30
N THR A 283 10.16 21.20 19.08
CA THR A 283 9.28 21.69 20.14
C THR A 283 9.44 20.70 21.27
N LYS A 284 10.04 21.14 22.37
CA LYS A 284 10.34 20.33 23.55
C LYS A 284 9.05 19.61 23.96
N LEU A 285 9.01 18.29 23.79
CA LEU A 285 8.07 17.45 24.54
C LEU A 285 8.43 17.64 26.03
N PRO A 286 7.45 17.84 26.93
CA PRO A 286 7.74 17.86 28.35
C PRO A 286 8.37 16.52 28.73
N THR A 287 9.59 16.60 29.21
CA THR A 287 10.31 15.48 29.83
C THR A 287 9.64 15.23 31.18
N SER A 288 8.61 14.39 31.19
CA SER A 288 8.06 13.81 32.41
C SER A 288 7.67 12.36 32.16
N TYR A 289 8.66 11.54 31.89
CA TYR A 289 8.53 10.09 32.00
C TYR A 289 9.70 9.57 32.84
N SER A 290 9.62 9.80 34.15
CA SER A 290 10.37 8.99 35.12
C SER A 290 9.55 7.75 35.39
N LEU A 291 10.03 6.60 34.92
CA LEU A 291 9.46 5.27 35.12
C LEU A 291 9.89 4.73 36.49
N SER A 292 9.59 5.49 37.55
CA SER A 292 9.99 5.16 38.92
C SER A 292 8.93 5.60 39.93
N ALA A 293 7.76 4.96 39.87
CA ALA A 293 6.81 4.88 40.97
C ALA A 293 5.69 3.91 40.57
N ILE A 294 5.91 2.62 40.79
CA ILE A 294 4.80 1.68 40.96
C ILE A 294 4.45 1.78 42.45
N PRO A 295 3.27 2.29 42.85
CA PRO A 295 2.79 2.09 44.21
C PRO A 295 2.28 0.65 44.29
N SER A 296 2.93 -0.17 45.13
CA SER A 296 2.33 -1.41 45.62
C SER A 296 1.04 -1.08 46.39
N PRO A 297 -0.01 -1.91 46.29
CA PRO A 297 -1.16 -1.79 47.15
C PRO A 297 -0.76 -2.25 48.56
N SER A 298 -0.81 -1.33 49.51
CA SER A 298 -0.69 -1.66 50.93
C SER A 298 -2.04 -2.15 51.44
N ASP A 299 -2.06 -3.38 51.93
CA ASP A 299 -3.16 -3.96 52.70
C ASP A 299 -3.31 -3.19 54.02
N ASP A 300 -4.46 -2.53 54.21
CA ASP A 300 -4.91 -2.07 55.52
C ASP A 300 -5.37 -3.29 56.33
N VAL A 301 -4.44 -3.88 57.08
CA VAL A 301 -4.75 -4.85 58.14
C VAL A 301 -4.82 -4.11 59.47
N ILE A 302 -6.06 -3.94 59.95
CA ILE A 302 -6.40 -3.53 61.31
C ILE A 302 -5.77 -4.54 62.29
N LEU A 303 -4.82 -4.06 63.10
CA LEU A 303 -4.10 -4.83 64.10
C LEU A 303 -4.95 -4.92 65.39
N ASP A 304 -5.68 -6.02 65.55
CA ASP A 304 -6.31 -6.38 66.82
C ASP A 304 -5.30 -7.13 67.70
N LYS A 305 -4.97 -6.54 68.86
CA LYS A 305 -4.02 -7.09 69.82
C LYS A 305 -4.75 -8.08 70.73
N ASN A 306 -4.57 -9.39 70.50
CA ASN A 306 -4.37 -10.40 71.55
C ASN A 306 -4.45 -11.82 70.98
N LYS A 307 -3.31 -12.50 70.87
CA LYS A 307 -3.15 -13.92 71.23
C LYS A 307 -1.71 -14.38 71.03
N LYS A 308 -1.11 -14.84 72.14
CA LYS A 308 0.03 -15.78 72.16
C LYS A 308 -0.31 -16.99 71.28
N TYR A 309 0.63 -17.51 70.51
CA TYR A 309 0.98 -18.95 70.43
C TYR A 309 2.13 -19.21 69.43
N SER A 310 3.18 -19.85 69.96
CA SER A 310 4.10 -20.86 69.40
C SER A 310 4.50 -20.87 67.91
N VAL A 311 5.82 -20.77 67.70
CA VAL A 311 6.59 -21.22 66.53
C VAL A 311 6.59 -22.75 66.42
N PRO A 312 6.64 -23.32 65.19
CA PRO A 312 7.66 -24.34 64.94
C PRO A 312 8.43 -24.15 63.63
N ALA A 313 9.58 -24.82 63.62
CA ALA A 313 10.71 -24.70 62.72
C ALA A 313 10.58 -25.40 61.34
N LYS A 314 11.36 -24.86 60.40
CA LYS A 314 12.18 -25.52 59.35
C LYS A 314 11.54 -26.55 58.41
N GLY A 315 11.74 -26.30 57.10
CA GLY A 315 11.80 -27.34 56.07
C GLY A 315 12.63 -26.87 54.86
N ARG A 316 13.88 -27.34 54.76
CA ARG A 316 14.74 -27.28 53.56
C ARG A 316 14.20 -28.28 52.53
N VAL A 317 14.07 -27.88 51.26
CA VAL A 317 13.89 -28.81 50.13
C VAL A 317 15.03 -28.65 49.14
N ASN A 318 15.59 -29.80 48.78
CA ASN A 318 16.80 -30.03 47.99
C ASN A 318 16.41 -30.23 46.52
N TYR A 319 17.03 -29.50 45.58
CA TYR A 319 16.83 -29.72 44.14
C TYR A 319 17.84 -30.77 43.63
N LYS A 320 17.34 -31.87 43.06
CA LYS A 320 18.15 -32.78 42.23
C LYS A 320 17.86 -32.50 40.75
N HIS A 321 18.94 -32.18 40.04
CA HIS A 321 19.04 -32.09 38.59
C HIS A 321 19.04 -33.50 37.97
N GLN A 322 18.25 -33.71 36.91
CA GLN A 322 18.39 -34.85 36.00
C GLN A 322 18.32 -34.34 34.56
N VAL A 323 19.41 -34.56 33.83
CA VAL A 323 19.57 -34.38 32.39
C VAL A 323 19.28 -35.72 31.70
N PRO A 324 18.52 -35.79 30.60
CA PRO A 324 18.48 -36.99 29.76
C PRO A 324 19.36 -36.88 28.51
N GLU A 325 19.97 -38.03 28.23
CA GLU A 325 20.93 -38.41 27.18
C GLU A 325 20.50 -38.12 25.73
N GLU A 326 21.48 -37.73 24.92
CA GLU A 326 21.48 -37.78 23.46
C GLU A 326 21.57 -39.23 22.96
N LYS A 327 20.70 -39.61 22.01
CA LYS A 327 20.86 -40.83 21.21
C LYS A 327 21.22 -40.48 19.77
N ASN A 328 22.45 -40.83 19.42
CA ASN A 328 22.95 -40.99 18.06
C ASN A 328 22.11 -42.02 17.28
N PHE A 329 21.74 -41.68 16.05
CA PHE A 329 21.44 -42.67 15.02
C PHE A 329 22.10 -42.27 13.71
N ASN A 330 22.88 -43.20 13.19
CA ASN A 330 23.68 -43.09 11.98
C ASN A 330 23.23 -44.19 11.00
N LYS A 331 23.34 -43.91 9.69
CA LYS A 331 23.18 -44.79 8.51
C LYS A 331 21.76 -45.19 8.08
N LYS A 332 21.36 -44.74 6.88
CA LYS A 332 21.74 -45.39 5.61
C LYS A 332 21.64 -44.43 4.43
#